data_AF-A0AAD5EE92-F1
#
_entry.id   AF-A0AAD5EE92-F1
#
_cell.length_a   1.000
_cell.length_b   1.000
_cell.length_c   1.000
_cell.angle_alpha   90.00
_cell.angle_beta   90.00
_cell.angle_gamma   90.00
#
_symmetry.space_group_name_H-M   'P 1'
#
loop_
_entity.id
_entity.type
_entity.pdbx_description
1 polymer ?
#
loop_
_entity_poly.entity_id
_entity_poly.type
_entity_poly.pdbx_seq_one_letter_code
_entity_poly.pdbx_strand_id
1 'polypeptide(L)'
;MDDEAIIRNRLAVEERPFKSLVLRYKAWTNSINSDTRENIEHGYEAILIQIAQYELAMKQHQLMHQMNEREVRNYQNEVSRIATEIEDTQSHISKLKQDLERANEIRNNKLEYDRIAHDILQLEDRDTYNKNILQMRADIDLLKEEKAKQSAVFKNRKEQFSNLLAVVKELQTSITNERESTNEMKNIVLNMDDGFDDRSDEGTPTPAAAVDTADAEMEEKEKTASSHRFSERDEDADEEGMVEDGEEGA
;
A
#
# COMPACT_ATOMS: atom_id res chain seq x y z
N MET A 1 -54.65 -36.87 2.94
CA MET A 1 -54.08 -37.78 1.95
C MET A 1 -54.91 -37.66 0.67
N ASP A 2 -54.27 -37.88 -0.46
CA ASP A 2 -54.85 -38.51 -1.66
C ASP A 2 -55.70 -37.74 -2.69
N ASP A 3 -56.29 -36.56 -2.51
CA ASP A 3 -57.13 -35.99 -3.60
C ASP A 3 -56.39 -35.81 -4.94
N GLU A 4 -55.17 -35.25 -4.92
CA GLU A 4 -54.33 -35.08 -6.11
C GLU A 4 -53.73 -36.40 -6.63
N ALA A 5 -53.62 -37.42 -5.78
CA ALA A 5 -53.15 -38.75 -6.16
C ALA A 5 -54.31 -39.62 -6.72
N ILE A 6 -55.52 -39.49 -6.17
CA ILE A 6 -56.78 -40.02 -6.70
C ILE A 6 -57.07 -39.40 -8.07
N ILE A 7 -56.90 -38.08 -8.23
CA ILE A 7 -57.06 -37.40 -9.52
C ILE A 7 -56.00 -37.91 -10.52
N ARG A 8 -54.72 -38.02 -10.13
CA ARG A 8 -53.69 -38.65 -10.98
C ARG A 8 -54.03 -40.09 -11.35
N ASN A 9 -54.46 -40.91 -10.41
CA ASN A 9 -54.78 -42.32 -10.63
C ASN A 9 -56.02 -42.46 -11.54
N ARG A 10 -57.06 -41.64 -11.35
CA ARG A 10 -58.22 -41.58 -12.24
C ARG A 10 -57.92 -41.02 -13.63
N LEU A 11 -56.91 -40.16 -13.76
CA LEU A 11 -56.47 -39.64 -15.06
C LEU A 11 -55.57 -40.65 -15.80
N ALA A 12 -54.77 -41.42 -15.06
CA ALA A 12 -53.90 -42.47 -15.59
C ALA A 12 -54.66 -43.75 -15.99
N VAL A 13 -55.73 -44.11 -15.27
CA VAL A 13 -56.57 -45.26 -15.63
C VAL A 13 -57.57 -44.86 -16.71
N GLU A 14 -57.28 -45.20 -17.96
CA GLU A 14 -58.26 -45.13 -19.04
C GLU A 14 -59.42 -46.13 -18.82
N GLU A 15 -60.45 -45.72 -18.08
CA GLU A 15 -61.66 -46.54 -17.90
C GLU A 15 -62.50 -46.65 -19.19
N ARG A 16 -62.23 -45.81 -20.22
CA ARG A 16 -63.06 -45.72 -21.43
C ARG A 16 -63.05 -47.01 -22.28
N PRO A 17 -61.90 -47.63 -22.61
CA PRO A 17 -61.88 -48.89 -23.37
C PRO A 17 -62.56 -50.04 -22.61
N PHE A 18 -62.36 -50.13 -21.29
CA PHE A 18 -63.01 -51.13 -20.44
C PHE A 18 -64.53 -50.95 -20.40
N LYS A 19 -65.02 -49.72 -20.18
CA LYS A 19 -66.47 -49.41 -20.21
C LYS A 19 -67.09 -49.71 -21.58
N SER A 20 -66.39 -49.40 -22.67
CA SER A 20 -66.81 -49.74 -24.04
C SER A 20 -66.95 -51.26 -24.23
N LEU A 21 -65.96 -52.04 -23.78
CA LEU A 21 -65.99 -53.50 -23.82
C LEU A 21 -67.18 -54.06 -23.02
N VAL A 22 -67.40 -53.58 -21.80
CA VAL A 22 -68.54 -54.02 -20.95
C VAL A 22 -69.89 -53.65 -21.57
N LEU A 23 -70.02 -52.47 -22.18
CA LEU A 23 -71.23 -52.05 -22.89
C LEU A 23 -71.50 -52.92 -24.12
N ARG A 24 -70.47 -53.21 -24.93
CA ARG A 24 -70.58 -54.08 -26.10
C ARG A 24 -70.90 -55.52 -25.74
N TYR A 25 -70.27 -56.05 -24.69
CA TYR A 25 -70.59 -57.37 -24.14
C TYR A 25 -72.06 -57.45 -23.70
N LYS A 26 -72.55 -56.46 -22.94
CA LYS A 26 -73.96 -56.41 -22.51
C LYS A 26 -74.94 -56.29 -23.69
N ALA A 27 -74.60 -55.53 -24.72
CA ALA A 27 -75.41 -55.41 -25.94
C ALA A 27 -75.53 -56.77 -26.65
N TRP A 28 -74.42 -57.50 -26.80
CA TRP A 28 -74.40 -58.84 -27.39
C TRP A 28 -75.16 -59.88 -26.56
N THR A 29 -75.04 -59.87 -25.22
CA THR A 29 -75.83 -60.78 -24.37
C THR A 29 -77.34 -60.54 -24.47
N ASN A 30 -77.75 -59.33 -24.86
CA ASN A 30 -79.16 -59.01 -25.10
C ASN A 30 -79.60 -59.43 -26.51
N SER A 31 -78.76 -59.27 -27.55
CA SER A 31 -79.10 -59.68 -28.92
C SER A 31 -79.18 -61.20 -29.10
N ILE A 32 -78.46 -62.00 -28.30
CA ILE A 32 -78.55 -63.48 -28.30
C ILE A 32 -79.99 -63.99 -28.19
N ASN A 33 -80.88 -63.27 -27.49
CA ASN A 33 -82.28 -63.67 -27.29
C ASN A 33 -83.26 -63.09 -28.33
N SER A 34 -82.79 -62.25 -29.26
CA SER A 34 -83.64 -61.38 -30.10
C SER A 34 -83.27 -61.30 -31.58
N ASP A 35 -82.04 -61.68 -31.96
CA ASP A 35 -81.48 -61.43 -33.29
C ASP A 35 -81.26 -62.69 -34.15
N THR A 36 -81.09 -62.48 -35.44
CA THR A 36 -80.66 -63.52 -36.40
C THR A 36 -79.27 -64.05 -36.04
N ARG A 37 -79.05 -65.36 -36.21
CA ARG A 37 -77.79 -66.06 -35.93
C ARG A 37 -76.54 -65.35 -36.49
N GLU A 38 -76.63 -64.83 -37.71
CA GLU A 38 -75.55 -64.08 -38.36
C GLU A 38 -75.14 -62.82 -37.58
N ASN A 39 -76.10 -62.07 -37.03
CA ASN A 39 -75.83 -60.90 -36.17
C ASN A 39 -75.16 -61.30 -34.85
N ILE A 40 -75.50 -62.47 -34.31
CA ILE A 40 -74.90 -63.00 -33.07
C ILE A 40 -73.43 -63.40 -33.31
N GLU A 41 -73.13 -64.03 -34.45
CA GLU A 41 -71.76 -64.42 -34.84
C GLU A 41 -70.89 -63.17 -35.13
N HIS A 42 -71.38 -62.18 -35.90
CA HIS A 42 -70.69 -60.90 -36.10
C HIS A 42 -70.46 -60.12 -34.80
N GLY A 43 -71.45 -60.11 -33.88
CA GLY A 43 -71.32 -59.47 -32.58
C GLY A 43 -70.27 -60.12 -31.67
N TYR A 44 -70.08 -61.44 -31.79
CA TYR A 44 -69.04 -62.18 -31.09
C TYR A 44 -67.64 -61.82 -31.59
N GLU A 45 -67.44 -61.79 -32.92
CA GLU A 45 -66.17 -61.33 -33.52
C GLU A 45 -65.84 -59.88 -33.13
N ALA A 46 -66.84 -58.99 -33.13
CA ALA A 46 -66.68 -57.60 -32.71
C ALA A 46 -66.34 -57.42 -31.21
N ILE A 47 -66.61 -58.43 -30.37
CA ILE A 47 -66.15 -58.50 -28.98
C ILE A 47 -64.73 -59.03 -28.90
N LEU A 48 -64.38 -60.09 -29.64
CA LEU A 48 -63.00 -60.61 -29.68
C LEU A 48 -61.99 -59.53 -30.10
N ILE A 49 -62.32 -58.75 -31.14
CA ILE A 49 -61.51 -57.61 -31.58
C ILE A 49 -61.39 -56.55 -30.46
N GLN A 50 -62.48 -56.26 -29.74
CA GLN A 50 -62.48 -55.28 -28.65
C GLN A 50 -61.65 -55.76 -27.43
N ILE A 51 -61.62 -57.06 -27.16
CA ILE A 51 -60.77 -57.69 -26.13
C ILE A 51 -59.29 -57.59 -26.54
N ALA A 52 -58.94 -57.93 -27.78
CA ALA A 52 -57.57 -57.83 -28.28
C ALA A 52 -57.04 -56.38 -28.25
N GLN A 53 -57.89 -55.40 -28.60
CA GLN A 53 -57.57 -53.97 -28.47
C GLN A 53 -57.36 -53.55 -27.00
N TYR A 54 -58.17 -54.07 -26.08
CA TYR A 54 -58.02 -53.79 -24.64
C TYR A 54 -56.73 -54.41 -24.07
N GLU A 55 -56.38 -55.63 -24.47
CA GLU A 55 -55.12 -56.29 -24.08
C GLU A 55 -53.90 -55.52 -24.58
N LEU A 56 -53.94 -55.02 -25.83
CA LEU A 56 -52.88 -54.18 -26.39
C LEU A 56 -52.73 -52.87 -25.61
N ALA A 57 -53.84 -52.17 -25.34
CA ALA A 57 -53.83 -50.94 -24.55
C ALA A 57 -53.27 -51.18 -23.14
N MET A 58 -53.64 -52.27 -22.47
CA MET A 58 -53.12 -52.62 -21.15
C MET A 58 -51.60 -52.83 -21.17
N LYS A 59 -51.05 -53.51 -22.19
CA LYS A 59 -49.60 -53.68 -22.38
C LYS A 59 -48.89 -52.36 -22.67
N GLN A 60 -49.50 -51.47 -23.46
CA GLN A 60 -48.98 -50.11 -23.71
C GLN A 60 -48.90 -49.28 -22.42
N HIS A 61 -49.96 -49.28 -21.61
CA HIS A 61 -49.98 -48.59 -20.31
C HIS A 61 -48.92 -49.12 -19.35
N GLN A 62 -48.71 -50.45 -19.29
CA GLN A 62 -47.64 -51.06 -18.50
C GLN A 62 -46.24 -50.62 -18.97
N LEU A 63 -46.00 -50.61 -20.29
CA LEU A 63 -44.72 -50.18 -20.85
C LEU A 63 -44.46 -48.68 -20.61
N MET A 64 -45.49 -47.85 -20.77
CA MET A 64 -45.42 -46.41 -20.50
C MET A 64 -45.12 -46.14 -19.02
N HIS A 65 -45.74 -46.88 -18.10
CA HIS A 65 -45.44 -46.77 -16.68
C HIS A 65 -43.98 -47.13 -16.36
N GLN A 66 -43.47 -48.25 -16.88
CA GLN A 66 -42.06 -48.64 -16.71
C GLN A 66 -41.07 -47.63 -17.32
N MET A 67 -41.43 -47.04 -18.48
CA MET A 67 -40.66 -45.98 -19.12
C MET A 67 -40.60 -44.74 -18.22
N ASN A 68 -41.75 -44.27 -17.74
CA ASN A 68 -41.86 -43.10 -16.86
C ASN A 68 -41.08 -43.32 -15.54
N GLU A 69 -41.14 -44.51 -14.94
CA GLU A 69 -40.35 -44.85 -13.74
C GLU A 69 -38.84 -44.81 -14.00
N ARG A 70 -38.38 -45.20 -15.20
CA ARG A 70 -36.97 -45.11 -15.58
C ARG A 70 -36.57 -43.64 -15.82
N GLU A 71 -37.43 -42.88 -16.48
CA GLU A 71 -37.21 -41.48 -16.80
C GLU A 71 -37.16 -40.59 -15.54
N VAL A 72 -38.07 -40.80 -14.58
CA VAL A 72 -38.03 -40.13 -13.26
C VAL A 72 -36.72 -40.43 -12.52
N ARG A 73 -36.25 -41.69 -12.52
CA ARG A 73 -34.95 -42.06 -11.92
C ARG A 73 -33.78 -41.38 -12.63
N ASN A 74 -33.80 -41.30 -13.96
CA ASN A 74 -32.78 -40.60 -14.72
C ASN A 74 -32.75 -39.10 -14.39
N TYR A 75 -33.92 -38.45 -14.30
CA TYR A 75 -33.99 -37.04 -13.89
C TYR A 75 -33.53 -36.81 -12.45
N GLN A 76 -33.84 -37.72 -11.51
CA GLN A 76 -33.32 -37.65 -10.13
C GLN A 76 -31.79 -37.72 -10.09
N ASN A 77 -31.20 -38.66 -10.85
CA ASN A 77 -29.75 -38.78 -10.98
C ASN A 77 -29.14 -37.51 -11.61
N GLU A 78 -29.75 -36.98 -12.66
CA GLU A 78 -29.25 -35.78 -13.36
C GLU A 78 -29.34 -34.51 -12.49
N VAL A 79 -30.43 -34.35 -11.72
CA VAL A 79 -30.53 -33.29 -10.69
C VAL A 79 -29.44 -33.43 -9.63
N SER A 80 -29.13 -34.66 -9.18
CA SER A 80 -28.03 -34.87 -8.23
C SER A 80 -26.66 -34.54 -8.82
N ARG A 81 -26.45 -34.87 -10.11
CA ARG A 81 -25.22 -34.57 -10.87
C ARG A 81 -25.00 -33.06 -11.01
N ILE A 82 -26.06 -32.34 -11.41
CA ILE A 82 -26.03 -30.88 -11.53
C ILE A 82 -25.80 -30.23 -10.15
N ALA A 83 -26.41 -30.75 -9.08
CA ALA A 83 -26.18 -30.24 -7.73
C ALA A 83 -24.71 -30.37 -7.30
N THR A 84 -24.05 -31.52 -7.56
CA THR A 84 -22.62 -31.69 -7.29
C THR A 84 -21.75 -30.78 -8.17
N GLU A 85 -22.11 -30.58 -9.44
CA GLU A 85 -21.39 -29.69 -10.36
C GLU A 85 -21.49 -28.21 -9.94
N ILE A 86 -22.63 -27.81 -9.36
CA ILE A 86 -22.82 -26.49 -8.74
C ILE A 86 -21.95 -26.32 -7.48
N GLU A 87 -21.86 -27.34 -6.62
CA GLU A 87 -21.01 -27.28 -5.42
C GLU A 87 -19.51 -27.21 -5.78
N ASP A 88 -19.06 -28.03 -6.74
CA ASP A 88 -17.68 -28.02 -7.23
C ASP A 88 -17.31 -26.68 -7.89
N THR A 89 -18.20 -26.10 -8.70
CA THR A 89 -17.96 -24.78 -9.32
C THR A 89 -17.95 -23.65 -8.29
N GLN A 90 -18.82 -23.68 -7.26
CA GLN A 90 -18.75 -22.73 -6.14
C GLN A 90 -17.46 -22.86 -5.33
N SER A 91 -16.98 -24.09 -5.11
CA SER A 91 -15.68 -24.38 -4.50
C SER A 91 -14.52 -23.82 -5.34
N HIS A 92 -14.58 -23.96 -6.66
CA HIS A 92 -13.59 -23.43 -7.58
C HIS A 92 -13.57 -21.89 -7.61
N ILE A 93 -14.74 -21.24 -7.68
CA ILE A 93 -14.88 -19.78 -7.57
C ILE A 93 -14.29 -19.26 -6.25
N SER A 94 -14.52 -19.97 -5.14
CA SER A 94 -13.98 -19.60 -3.83
C SER A 94 -12.44 -19.67 -3.79
N LYS A 95 -11.84 -20.67 -4.44
CA LYS A 95 -10.38 -20.79 -4.59
C LYS A 95 -9.81 -19.67 -5.46
N LEU A 96 -10.42 -19.42 -6.62
CA LEU A 96 -10.02 -18.35 -7.54
C LEU A 96 -10.05 -16.95 -6.88
N LYS A 97 -11.03 -16.70 -6.00
CA LYS A 97 -11.07 -15.45 -5.20
C LYS A 97 -9.87 -15.33 -4.25
N GLN A 98 -9.51 -16.40 -3.54
CA GLN A 98 -8.33 -16.42 -2.67
C GLN A 98 -7.01 -16.32 -3.45
N ASP A 99 -6.95 -16.90 -4.66
CA ASP A 99 -5.81 -16.74 -5.57
C ASP A 99 -5.67 -15.29 -6.05
N LEU A 100 -6.79 -14.62 -6.38
CA LEU A 100 -6.84 -13.21 -6.77
C LEU A 100 -6.44 -12.27 -5.61
N GLU A 101 -6.91 -12.53 -4.39
CA GLU A 101 -6.51 -11.78 -3.19
C GLU A 101 -4.98 -11.88 -2.98
N ARG A 102 -4.42 -13.09 -2.99
CA ARG A 102 -2.96 -13.31 -2.91
C ARG A 102 -2.18 -12.66 -4.06
N ALA A 103 -2.72 -12.69 -5.29
CA ALA A 103 -2.08 -12.02 -6.43
C ALA A 103 -2.06 -10.49 -6.27
N ASN A 104 -3.13 -9.90 -5.71
CA ASN A 104 -3.20 -8.48 -5.40
C ASN A 104 -2.25 -8.09 -4.25
N GLU A 105 -2.12 -8.91 -3.20
CA GLU A 105 -1.12 -8.71 -2.15
C GLU A 105 0.30 -8.71 -2.73
N ILE A 106 0.64 -9.69 -3.57
CA ILE A 106 1.95 -9.76 -4.24
C ILE A 106 2.17 -8.52 -5.14
N ARG A 107 1.15 -8.07 -5.88
CA ARG A 107 1.22 -6.85 -6.69
C ARG A 107 1.47 -5.61 -5.83
N ASN A 108 0.76 -5.45 -4.72
CA ASN A 108 0.91 -4.30 -3.83
C ASN A 108 2.30 -4.27 -3.19
N ASN A 109 2.75 -5.42 -2.66
CA ASN A 109 4.12 -5.57 -2.14
C ASN A 109 5.16 -5.21 -3.21
N LYS A 110 4.98 -5.66 -4.46
CA LYS A 110 5.87 -5.28 -5.56
C LYS A 110 5.88 -3.77 -5.81
N LEU A 111 4.71 -3.11 -5.84
CA LEU A 111 4.63 -1.66 -6.02
C LEU A 111 5.29 -0.89 -4.85
N GLU A 112 5.21 -1.38 -3.62
CA GLU A 112 5.94 -0.82 -2.48
C GLU A 112 7.46 -0.99 -2.64
N TYR A 113 7.93 -2.17 -3.07
CA TYR A 113 9.34 -2.40 -3.38
C TYR A 113 9.83 -1.51 -4.55
N ASP A 114 9.06 -1.40 -5.62
CA ASP A 114 9.40 -0.57 -6.79
C ASP A 114 9.48 0.92 -6.41
N ARG A 115 8.58 1.39 -5.52
CA ARG A 115 8.64 2.75 -4.94
C ARG A 115 9.88 2.96 -4.09
N ILE A 116 10.16 2.08 -3.14
CA ILE A 116 11.34 2.18 -2.26
C ILE A 116 12.63 2.09 -3.10
N ALA A 117 12.66 1.25 -4.13
CA ALA A 117 13.78 1.16 -5.06
C ALA A 117 13.97 2.46 -5.86
N HIS A 118 12.89 3.12 -6.29
CA HIS A 118 12.97 4.43 -6.93
C HIS A 118 13.54 5.49 -5.97
N ASP A 119 13.02 5.57 -4.74
CA ASP A 119 13.51 6.51 -3.73
C ASP A 119 15.00 6.26 -3.38
N ILE A 120 15.46 5.00 -3.37
CA ILE A 120 16.86 4.63 -3.20
C ILE A 120 17.71 5.00 -4.43
N LEU A 121 17.21 4.83 -5.65
CA LEU A 121 17.90 5.17 -6.91
C LEU A 121 18.12 6.67 -7.10
N GLN A 122 17.38 7.53 -6.39
CA GLN A 122 17.64 8.98 -6.35
C GLN A 122 18.86 9.35 -5.48
N LEU A 123 19.30 8.45 -4.59
CA LEU A 123 20.48 8.65 -3.75
C LEU A 123 21.75 8.25 -4.49
N GLU A 124 22.88 8.88 -4.13
CA GLU A 124 24.17 8.49 -4.71
C GLU A 124 24.60 7.09 -4.23
N ASP A 125 25.47 6.42 -4.99
CA ASP A 125 25.90 5.07 -4.66
C ASP A 125 26.63 5.02 -3.30
N ARG A 126 26.47 3.91 -2.58
CA ARG A 126 27.06 3.75 -1.25
C ARG A 126 28.59 3.87 -1.27
N ASP A 127 29.22 3.49 -2.38
CA ASP A 127 30.67 3.62 -2.56
C ASP A 127 31.14 5.05 -2.82
N THR A 128 30.32 5.95 -3.38
CA THR A 128 30.68 7.38 -3.47
C THR A 128 30.62 8.03 -2.09
N TYR A 129 29.56 7.76 -1.30
CA TYR A 129 29.48 8.22 0.09
C TYR A 129 30.66 7.72 0.93
N ASN A 130 31.05 6.44 0.79
CA ASN A 130 32.23 5.90 1.47
C ASN A 130 33.52 6.62 1.08
N LYS A 131 33.74 6.90 -0.23
CA LYS A 131 34.90 7.67 -0.71
C LYS A 131 34.90 9.10 -0.18
N ASN A 132 33.75 9.78 -0.22
CA ASN A 132 33.57 11.14 0.28
C ASN A 132 33.85 11.22 1.79
N ILE A 133 33.39 10.24 2.58
CA ILE A 133 33.68 10.13 4.02
C ILE A 133 35.19 9.90 4.27
N LEU A 134 35.85 9.06 3.48
CA LEU A 134 37.30 8.83 3.61
C LEU A 134 38.11 10.08 3.26
N GLN A 135 37.72 10.81 2.21
CA GLN A 135 38.35 12.07 1.82
C GLN A 135 38.16 13.13 2.91
N MET A 136 36.93 13.38 3.37
CA MET A 136 36.68 14.34 4.45
C MET A 136 37.45 14.00 5.74
N ARG A 137 37.64 12.72 6.06
CA ARG A 137 38.48 12.31 7.20
C ARG A 137 39.95 12.66 6.99
N ALA A 138 40.50 12.41 5.81
CA ALA A 138 41.86 12.79 5.47
C ALA A 138 42.06 14.32 5.53
N ASP A 139 41.10 15.09 5.00
CA ASP A 139 41.12 16.56 5.04
C ASP A 139 41.05 17.09 6.49
N ILE A 140 40.20 16.49 7.33
CA ILE A 140 40.12 16.81 8.77
C ILE A 140 41.46 16.53 9.48
N ASP A 141 42.13 15.42 9.18
CA ASP A 141 43.39 15.07 9.82
C ASP A 141 44.56 15.95 9.33
N LEU A 142 44.56 16.34 8.05
CA LEU A 142 45.47 17.36 7.50
C LEU A 142 45.27 18.72 8.18
N LEU A 143 44.02 19.18 8.31
CA LEU A 143 43.69 20.45 8.99
C LEU A 143 44.05 20.42 10.49
N LYS A 144 43.95 19.27 11.17
CA LYS A 144 44.46 19.11 12.54
C LYS A 144 45.99 19.25 12.60
N GLU A 145 46.71 18.66 11.65
CA GLU A 145 48.17 18.76 11.58
C GLU A 145 48.62 20.20 11.29
N GLU A 146 47.97 20.88 10.35
CA GLU A 146 48.22 22.30 10.05
C GLU A 146 47.93 23.19 11.26
N LYS A 147 46.78 23.01 11.93
CA LYS A 147 46.44 23.70 13.17
C LYS A 147 47.47 23.47 14.27
N ALA A 148 47.99 22.23 14.41
CA ALA A 148 49.04 21.92 15.37
C ALA A 148 50.36 22.63 15.03
N LYS A 149 50.79 22.61 13.76
CA LYS A 149 51.96 23.36 13.26
C LYS A 149 51.82 24.86 13.51
N GLN A 150 50.68 25.45 13.16
CA GLN A 150 50.43 26.88 13.32
C GLN A 150 50.36 27.29 14.80
N SER A 151 49.78 26.44 15.66
CA SER A 151 49.78 26.63 17.12
C SER A 151 51.20 26.60 17.70
N ALA A 152 52.06 25.68 17.24
CA ALA A 152 53.46 25.62 17.64
C ALA A 152 54.25 26.86 17.19
N VAL A 153 54.06 27.33 15.94
CA VAL A 153 54.66 28.57 15.44
C VAL A 153 54.18 29.80 16.23
N PHE A 154 52.88 29.87 16.55
CA PHE A 154 52.32 30.95 17.36
C PHE A 154 52.88 30.95 18.79
N LYS A 155 53.03 29.78 19.40
CA LYS A 155 53.66 29.64 20.73
C LYS A 155 55.12 30.12 20.70
N ASN A 156 55.90 29.71 19.71
CA ASN A 156 57.29 30.15 19.55
C ASN A 156 57.37 31.67 19.33
N ARG A 157 56.54 32.25 18.46
CA ARG A 157 56.45 33.72 18.29
C ARG A 157 56.06 34.43 19.58
N LYS A 158 55.13 33.89 20.37
CA LYS A 158 54.75 34.46 21.68
C LYS A 158 55.93 34.44 22.66
N GLU A 159 56.73 33.39 22.65
CA GLU A 159 57.96 33.27 23.46
C GLU A 159 59.02 34.28 23.00
N GLN A 160 59.27 34.38 21.68
CA GLN A 160 60.16 35.40 21.09
C GLN A 160 59.72 36.83 21.45
N PHE A 161 58.42 37.15 21.34
CA PHE A 161 57.89 38.45 21.76
C PHE A 161 58.03 38.68 23.26
N SER A 162 57.83 37.64 24.09
CA SER A 162 58.00 37.76 25.55
C SER A 162 59.46 38.03 25.92
N ASN A 163 60.41 37.38 25.23
CA ASN A 163 61.84 37.62 25.39
C ASN A 163 62.24 39.03 24.92
N LEU A 164 61.73 39.49 23.78
CA LEU A 164 61.95 40.87 23.32
C LEU A 164 61.35 41.89 24.30
N LEU A 165 60.16 41.63 24.85
CA LEU A 165 59.56 42.49 25.87
C LEU A 165 60.38 42.51 27.17
N ALA A 166 61.02 41.40 27.53
CA ALA A 166 61.94 41.33 28.65
C ALA A 166 63.21 42.14 28.39
N VAL A 167 63.83 42.03 27.21
CA VAL A 167 65.00 42.85 26.80
C VAL A 167 64.66 44.34 26.72
N VAL A 168 63.47 44.70 26.22
CA VAL A 168 63.01 46.10 26.21
C VAL A 168 62.79 46.62 27.63
N LYS A 169 62.23 45.80 28.53
CA LYS A 169 62.12 46.15 29.96
C LYS A 169 63.50 46.27 30.63
N GLU A 170 64.43 45.37 30.33
CA GLU A 170 65.80 45.39 30.84
C GLU A 170 66.53 46.66 30.39
N LEU A 171 66.41 47.03 29.11
CA LEU A 171 66.95 48.26 28.55
C LEU A 171 66.25 49.51 29.13
N GLN A 172 64.93 49.46 29.35
CA GLN A 172 64.22 50.52 30.07
C GLN A 172 64.73 50.66 31.51
N THR A 173 64.94 49.55 32.23
CA THR A 173 65.53 49.59 33.57
C THR A 173 66.99 50.04 33.55
N SER A 174 67.76 49.71 32.52
CA SER A 174 69.11 50.22 32.35
C SER A 174 69.11 51.73 32.13
N ILE A 175 68.19 52.25 31.32
CA ILE A 175 68.03 53.69 31.10
C ILE A 175 67.50 54.40 32.35
N THR A 176 66.58 53.81 33.13
CA THR A 176 66.18 54.41 34.41
C THR A 176 67.32 54.39 35.41
N ASN A 177 68.07 53.29 35.52
CA ASN A 177 69.23 53.20 36.41
C ASN A 177 70.37 54.15 36.00
N GLU A 178 70.61 54.33 34.70
CA GLU A 178 71.59 55.31 34.18
C GLU A 178 71.11 56.75 34.36
N ARG A 179 69.79 56.99 34.23
CA ARG A 179 69.16 58.27 34.56
C ARG A 179 69.16 58.55 36.07
N GLU A 180 69.06 57.52 36.89
CA GLU A 180 69.18 57.60 38.34
C GLU A 180 70.63 57.84 38.75
N SER A 181 71.62 57.16 38.17
CA SER A 181 73.04 57.42 38.46
C SER A 181 73.50 58.80 37.97
N THR A 182 72.98 59.28 36.84
CA THR A 182 73.22 60.66 36.38
C THR A 182 72.43 61.70 37.17
N ASN A 183 71.27 61.34 37.72
CA ASN A 183 70.58 62.16 38.72
C ASN A 183 71.34 62.18 40.04
N GLU A 184 71.88 61.08 40.56
CA GLU A 184 72.73 61.04 41.76
C GLU A 184 73.98 61.91 41.58
N MET A 185 74.62 61.84 40.40
CA MET A 185 75.73 62.73 40.02
C MET A 185 75.32 64.22 40.00
N LYS A 186 74.06 64.53 39.68
CA LYS A 186 73.47 65.88 39.78
C LYS A 186 73.01 66.26 41.19
N ASN A 187 72.56 65.30 41.98
CA ASN A 187 71.99 65.49 43.33
C ASN A 187 73.08 65.90 44.34
N ILE A 188 74.34 65.59 44.05
CA ILE A 188 75.51 66.09 44.79
C ILE A 188 75.76 67.59 44.53
N VAL A 189 75.24 68.17 43.44
CA VAL A 189 75.53 69.56 43.00
C VAL A 189 74.38 70.54 43.27
N LEU A 190 73.14 70.06 43.50
CA LEU A 190 71.94 70.89 43.66
C LEU A 190 71.20 70.67 44.99
N ASN A 191 71.94 70.61 46.10
CA ASN A 191 71.38 70.68 47.46
C ASN A 191 71.66 72.05 48.09
N MET A 192 70.78 73.02 47.82
CA MET A 192 70.56 74.22 48.65
C MET A 192 69.20 74.85 48.30
N ASP A 193 68.34 75.10 49.30
CA ASP A 193 66.97 75.67 49.23
C ASP A 193 65.94 74.88 48.39
N ASP A 194 64.66 74.73 48.76
CA ASP A 194 63.87 74.94 49.98
C ASP A 194 62.60 74.06 49.74
N GLY A 195 61.96 73.31 50.64
CA GLY A 195 61.36 73.73 51.90
C GLY A 195 59.85 73.41 51.92
N PHE A 196 59.46 72.38 52.68
CA PHE A 196 58.12 72.16 53.29
C PHE A 196 56.93 71.69 52.37
N ASP A 197 56.42 70.44 52.45
CA ASP A 197 55.48 69.78 53.41
C ASP A 197 53.98 69.95 52.98
N ASP A 198 53.01 69.04 53.17
CA ASP A 198 52.94 67.77 53.93
C ASP A 198 51.76 66.85 53.43
N ARG A 199 51.85 65.52 53.62
CA ARG A 199 50.80 64.43 53.77
C ARG A 199 49.51 64.44 52.88
N SER A 200 48.70 63.38 52.61
CA SER A 200 48.44 62.00 53.10
C SER A 200 47.35 61.38 52.16
N ASP A 201 47.12 60.07 51.93
CA ASP A 201 47.81 58.79 52.26
C ASP A 201 47.22 57.62 51.41
N GLU A 202 47.77 56.39 51.53
CA GLU A 202 47.32 55.01 51.18
C GLU A 202 46.17 54.70 50.15
N GLY A 203 46.38 53.68 49.30
CA GLY A 203 45.29 52.79 48.83
C GLY A 203 45.14 52.49 47.32
N THR A 204 45.74 51.40 46.82
CA THR A 204 45.31 50.68 45.59
C THR A 204 44.25 49.61 45.96
N PRO A 205 43.32 49.16 45.08
CA PRO A 205 43.64 48.63 43.74
C PRO A 205 42.64 48.88 42.57
N THR A 206 43.07 48.44 41.39
CA THR A 206 42.37 48.27 40.09
C THR A 206 41.10 47.39 40.16
N PRO A 207 40.20 47.32 39.13
CA PRO A 207 40.48 47.40 37.69
C PRO A 207 39.41 48.02 36.72
N ALA A 208 39.71 47.90 35.42
CA ALA A 208 38.80 47.59 34.30
C ALA A 208 38.15 48.72 33.45
N ALA A 209 38.58 48.71 32.17
CA ALA A 209 37.78 48.75 30.95
C ALA A 209 36.71 49.85 30.74
N ALA A 210 37.01 50.75 29.79
CA ALA A 210 36.01 51.42 28.97
C ALA A 210 36.16 50.97 27.51
N VAL A 211 35.09 50.43 26.91
CA VAL A 211 34.66 50.78 25.54
C VAL A 211 33.13 50.71 25.49
N ASP A 212 32.56 51.85 25.12
CA ASP A 212 31.20 52.14 24.67
C ASP A 212 30.42 51.00 23.97
N THR A 213 29.12 50.89 24.29
CA THR A 213 28.03 50.61 23.33
C THR A 213 26.68 50.66 24.04
N ALA A 214 25.76 51.52 23.57
CA ALA A 214 24.35 51.52 23.93
C ALA A 214 23.51 51.91 22.69
N ASP A 215 22.32 51.33 22.58
CA ASP A 215 21.50 51.33 21.36
C ASP A 215 20.97 52.70 20.89
N ALA A 216 20.76 52.77 19.58
CA ALA A 216 19.78 53.67 18.97
C ALA A 216 19.13 52.98 17.75
N GLU A 217 17.84 52.65 17.87
CA GLU A 217 17.02 52.18 16.74
C GLU A 217 16.69 53.34 15.79
N MET A 218 16.67 53.08 14.47
CA MET A 218 15.87 53.85 13.51
C MET A 218 15.59 53.03 12.23
N GLU A 219 14.41 53.25 11.65
CA GLU A 219 13.86 52.49 10.51
C GLU A 219 14.26 53.02 9.11
N GLU A 220 13.86 52.23 8.11
CA GLU A 220 13.43 52.58 6.73
C GLU A 220 14.37 52.42 5.51
N LYS A 221 13.93 51.50 4.62
CA LYS A 221 13.91 51.57 3.13
C LYS A 221 15.27 51.47 2.39
N GLU A 222 15.37 50.88 1.18
CA GLU A 222 14.41 50.20 0.29
C GLU A 222 15.15 49.29 -0.74
N LYS A 223 14.47 48.24 -1.24
CA LYS A 223 14.64 47.57 -2.57
C LYS A 223 16.06 47.07 -2.99
N THR A 224 16.21 45.82 -3.43
CA THR A 224 15.68 45.35 -4.74
C THR A 224 15.64 43.82 -4.88
N ALA A 225 14.79 43.39 -5.83
CA ALA A 225 14.46 42.04 -6.28
C ALA A 225 15.53 40.93 -6.28
N SER A 226 15.09 39.70 -5.96
CA SER A 226 14.99 38.66 -7.00
C SER A 226 13.82 37.71 -6.70
N SER A 227 13.09 37.32 -7.75
CA SER A 227 11.92 36.43 -7.69
C SER A 227 12.24 35.14 -8.43
N HIS A 228 11.94 33.99 -7.81
CA HIS A 228 11.53 32.78 -8.53
C HIS A 228 10.64 31.92 -7.62
N ARG A 229 9.36 32.30 -7.57
CA ARG A 229 8.30 31.55 -6.89
C ARG A 229 7.66 30.60 -7.90
N PHE A 230 8.09 29.34 -7.84
CA PHE A 230 7.37 28.12 -8.19
C PHE A 230 6.04 28.33 -8.96
N SER A 231 6.10 28.15 -10.28
CA SER A 231 4.93 28.02 -11.15
C SER A 231 5.26 27.09 -12.31
N GLU A 232 4.95 25.81 -12.16
CA GLU A 232 4.46 24.96 -13.24
C GLU A 232 3.81 23.74 -12.59
N ARG A 233 2.52 23.59 -12.89
CA ARG A 233 1.68 22.44 -12.53
C ARG A 233 1.11 22.01 -13.85
N ASP A 234 1.85 21.15 -14.53
CA ASP A 234 1.41 20.59 -15.80
C ASP A 234 0.28 19.59 -15.50
N GLU A 235 -0.95 20.09 -15.63
CA GLU A 235 -2.13 19.25 -15.83
C GLU A 235 -2.19 18.85 -17.31
N ASP A 236 -1.17 18.11 -17.78
CA ASP A 236 -1.28 17.35 -19.01
C ASP A 236 -2.25 16.20 -18.73
N ALA A 237 -3.48 16.37 -19.21
CA ALA A 237 -4.47 15.33 -19.22
C ALA A 237 -4.09 14.31 -20.30
N ASP A 238 -3.69 13.11 -19.87
CA ASP A 238 -3.53 11.96 -20.77
C ASP A 238 -4.90 11.61 -21.39
N GLU A 239 -5.11 12.13 -22.59
CA GLU A 239 -6.21 11.79 -23.49
C GLU A 239 -5.94 10.45 -24.20
N GLU A 240 -7.01 9.79 -24.65
CA GLU A 240 -7.02 8.55 -25.46
C GLU A 240 -6.66 7.22 -24.75
N GLY A 241 -7.64 6.28 -24.70
CA GLY A 241 -7.35 4.91 -24.26
C GLY A 241 -8.50 4.00 -23.82
N MET A 242 -9.77 4.43 -23.82
CA MET A 242 -10.88 3.47 -23.66
C MET A 242 -11.06 2.67 -24.95
N VAL A 243 -10.64 1.41 -24.92
CA VAL A 243 -11.01 0.42 -25.95
C VAL A 243 -12.44 -0.02 -25.67
N GLU A 244 -13.37 0.32 -26.56
CA GLU A 244 -14.66 -0.37 -26.63
C GLU A 244 -14.42 -1.78 -27.19
N ASP A 245 -14.33 -2.78 -26.31
CA ASP A 245 -14.45 -4.18 -26.71
C ASP A 245 -15.91 -4.40 -27.18
N GLY A 246 -16.07 -4.54 -28.49
CA GLY A 246 -17.37 -4.39 -29.15
C GLY A 246 -18.35 -5.53 -28.94
N GLU A 247 -19.63 -5.21 -29.16
CA GLU A 247 -20.59 -6.21 -29.63
C GLU A 247 -20.15 -6.72 -31.01
N GLU A 248 -19.96 -8.04 -31.16
CA GLU A 248 -20.56 -8.83 -32.24
C GLU A 248 -20.28 -10.34 -32.10
N GLY A 249 -21.34 -11.16 -32.19
CA GLY A 249 -21.25 -12.49 -32.79
C GLY A 249 -21.27 -13.74 -31.90
N ALA A 250 -22.47 -14.19 -31.47
CA ALA A 250 -22.99 -15.56 -31.68
C ALA A 250 -24.40 -15.74 -31.07
#